data_AF-A0A545TT83-F1
#
_entry.id   AF-A0A545TT83-F1
#
_cell.length_a   1.000
_cell.length_b   1.000
_cell.length_c   1.000
_cell.angle_alpha   90.00
_cell.angle_beta   90.00
_cell.angle_gamma   90.00
#
_symmetry.space_group_name_H-M   'P 1'
#
loop_
_entity.id
_entity.type
_entity.pdbx_description
1 polymer ?
#
loop_
_entity_poly.entity_id
_entity_poly.type
_entity_poly.pdbx_seq_one_letter_code
_entity_poly.pdbx_strand_id
1 'polypeptide(L)' 'MMVLTSKEHYELMEMFEAEFKDYRLDKEQKALWPKGVVYQSGETNALFLAYRRGVAYGTGLSRALAEAS' A
#
# COMPACT_ATOMS: atom_id res chain seq x y z
N MET A 1 -8.62 -10.27 1.16
CA MET A 1 -8.36 -9.43 2.35
C MET A 1 -6.90 -9.63 2.73
N MET A 2 -6.02 -8.66 2.44
CA MET A 2 -4.59 -8.80 2.72
C MET A 2 -4.37 -8.64 4.22
N VAL A 3 -3.68 -9.61 4.84
CA VAL A 3 -3.49 -9.68 6.29
C VAL A 3 -2.58 -8.53 6.74
N LEU A 4 -3.11 -7.64 7.58
CA LEU A 4 -2.49 -6.39 8.06
C LEU A 4 -1.29 -6.57 9.01
N THR A 5 -0.72 -7.78 9.05
CA THR A 5 0.51 -8.12 9.77
C THR A 5 1.56 -8.75 8.85
N SER A 6 1.35 -8.73 7.53
CA SER A 6 2.33 -9.28 6.61
C SER A 6 3.49 -8.30 6.42
N LYS A 7 4.71 -8.85 6.40
CA LYS A 7 5.94 -8.18 5.99
C LYS A 7 5.73 -7.31 4.73
N GLU A 8 4.90 -7.81 3.81
CA GLU A 8 4.49 -7.11 2.57
C GLU A 8 3.83 -5.74 2.81
N HIS A 9 3.06 -5.56 3.89
CA HIS A 9 2.45 -4.26 4.18
C HIS A 9 3.51 -3.21 4.50
N TYR A 10 4.53 -3.60 5.25
CA TYR A 10 5.66 -2.72 5.59
C TYR A 10 6.56 -2.48 4.39
N GLU A 11 6.81 -3.50 3.57
CA GLU A 11 7.57 -3.35 2.31
C GLU A 11 6.87 -2.41 1.33
N LEU A 12 5.55 -2.56 1.15
CA LEU A 12 4.75 -1.64 0.34
C LEU A 12 4.78 -0.21 0.86
N MET A 13 4.78 -0.06 2.18
CA MET A 13 4.87 1.24 2.83
C MET A 13 6.24 1.87 2.62
N GLU A 14 7.33 1.10 2.74
CA GLU A 14 8.68 1.59 2.44
C GLU A 14 8.84 2.01 0.97
N MET A 15 8.33 1.21 0.03
CA MET A 15 8.34 1.57 -1.39
C MET A 15 7.56 2.85 -1.64
N PHE A 16 6.36 2.97 -1.08
CA PHE A 16 5.53 4.16 -1.18
C PHE A 16 6.24 5.39 -0.58
N GLU A 17 6.82 5.27 0.61
CA GLU A 17 7.53 6.36 1.29
C GLU A 17 8.78 6.81 0.52
N ALA A 18 9.46 5.90 -0.17
CA ALA A 18 10.59 6.22 -1.04
C ALA A 18 10.16 6.97 -2.31
N GLU A 19 9.04 6.58 -2.93
CA GLU A 19 8.52 7.20 -4.15
C GLU A 19 7.83 8.56 -3.87
N PHE A 20 7.10 8.68 -2.76
CA PHE A 20 6.27 9.84 -2.41
C PHE A 20 6.86 10.67 -1.26
N LYS A 21 8.19 10.78 -1.21
CA LYS A 21 8.95 11.49 -0.15
C LYS A 21 8.55 12.97 0.06
N ASP A 22 7.97 13.60 -0.97
CA ASP A 22 7.55 15.00 -0.94
C ASP A 22 6.16 15.20 -0.30
N TYR A 23 5.46 14.10 0.05
CA TYR A 23 4.16 14.14 0.71
C TYR A 23 4.29 14.11 2.24
N ARG A 24 3.19 14.43 2.93
CA ARG A 24 3.11 14.27 4.39
C ARG A 24 2.92 12.80 4.76
N LEU A 25 3.98 12.17 5.26
CA LEU A 25 4.06 10.73 5.57
C LEU A 25 3.84 10.41 7.07
N ASP A 26 3.29 11.35 7.86
CA ASP A 26 2.96 11.10 9.27
C ASP A 26 1.96 9.94 9.41
N LYS A 27 2.34 8.92 10.17
CA LYS A 27 1.55 7.71 10.38
C LYS A 27 0.46 7.95 11.43
N GLU A 28 -0.69 7.33 11.22
CA GLU A 28 -1.80 7.32 12.17
C GLU A 28 -1.63 6.19 13.20
N GLN A 29 -2.39 6.23 14.29
CA GLN A 29 -2.45 5.14 15.27
C GLN A 29 -2.75 3.78 14.61
N LYS A 30 -1.93 2.77 14.90
CA LYS A 30 -2.01 1.41 14.32
C LYS A 30 -3.40 0.76 14.46
N ALA A 31 -4.16 1.13 15.48
CA ALA A 31 -5.52 0.65 15.69
C ALA A 31 -6.51 1.06 14.56
N LEU A 32 -6.19 2.11 13.81
CA LEU A 32 -7.01 2.61 12.70
C LEU A 32 -6.58 2.05 11.33
N TRP A 33 -5.41 1.41 11.24
CA TRP A 33 -4.89 0.88 9.98
C TRP A 33 -5.78 -0.22 9.38
N PRO A 34 -6.39 -1.14 10.16
CA PRO A 34 -7.34 -2.11 9.62
C PRO A 34 -8.58 -1.47 9.00
N LYS A 35 -8.90 -0.22 9.38
CA LYS A 35 -9.99 0.57 8.80
C LYS A 35 -9.56 1.35 7.56
N GLY A 36 -8.30 1.20 7.12
CA GLY A 36 -7.74 1.88 5.96
C GLY A 36 -7.23 3.29 6.26
N VAL A 37 -7.00 3.66 7.52
CA VAL A 37 -6.42 4.95 7.91
C VAL A 37 -4.99 4.71 8.38
N VAL A 38 -4.03 4.90 7.47
CA VAL A 38 -2.60 4.61 7.68
C VAL A 38 -1.80 5.89 7.87
N TYR A 39 -2.11 6.93 7.09
CA TYR A 39 -1.48 8.25 7.21
C TYR A 39 -2.47 9.29 7.75
N GLN A 40 -1.95 10.28 8.48
CA GLN A 40 -2.74 11.38 9.04
C GLN A 40 -3.27 12.32 7.96
N SER A 41 -2.52 12.49 6.87
CA SER A 41 -2.98 13.24 5.71
C SER A 41 -3.99 12.41 4.92
N GLY A 42 -5.19 12.95 4.73
CA GLY A 42 -6.22 12.29 3.92
C GLY A 42 -5.78 12.06 2.47
N GLU A 43 -5.02 12.98 1.91
CA GLU A 43 -4.44 12.88 0.56
C GLU A 43 -3.43 11.74 0.47
N THR A 44 -2.43 11.73 1.35
CA THR A 44 -1.43 10.65 1.40
C THR A 44 -2.07 9.30 1.66
N ASN A 45 -3.06 9.24 2.55
CA ASN A 45 -3.77 8.01 2.85
C ASN A 45 -4.55 7.48 1.63
N ALA A 46 -5.26 8.35 0.92
CA ALA A 46 -5.97 7.98 -0.30
C ALA A 46 -5.00 7.48 -1.39
N LEU A 47 -3.86 8.15 -1.53
CA LEU A 47 -2.81 7.78 -2.47
C LEU A 47 -2.20 6.42 -2.12
N PHE A 48 -1.91 6.16 -0.86
CA PHE A 48 -1.39 4.86 -0.40
C PHE A 48 -2.41 3.71 -0.60
N LEU A 49 -3.70 3.97 -0.34
CA LEU A 49 -4.75 2.98 -0.61
C LEU A 49 -4.87 2.66 -2.11
N ALA A 50 -4.73 3.66 -2.98
CA ALA A 50 -4.71 3.47 -4.42
C ALA A 50 -3.44 2.72 -4.87
N TYR A 51 -2.27 3.10 -4.36
CA TYR A 51 -0.98 2.45 -4.64
C TYR A 51 -1.04 0.96 -4.32
N ARG A 52 -1.55 0.59 -3.14
CA ARG A 52 -1.77 -0.82 -2.74
C ARG A 52 -2.66 -1.60 -3.70
N ARG A 53 -3.72 -0.97 -4.21
CA ARG A 53 -4.63 -1.61 -5.21
C ARG A 53 -3.92 -1.77 -6.56
N GLY A 54 -3.11 -0.79 -6.96
CA GLY A 54 -2.31 -0.82 -8.19
C GLY A 54 -1.27 -1.94 -8.17
N VAL A 55 -0.52 -2.10 -7.08
CA VAL A 55 0.45 -3.20 -6.94
C VAL A 55 -0.26 -4.56 -6.98
N ALA A 56 -1.40 -4.71 -6.31
CA ALA A 56 -2.17 -5.95 -6.36
C ALA A 56 -2.63 -6.29 -7.80
N TYR A 57 -2.99 -5.28 -8.60
CA TYR A 57 -3.37 -5.45 -10.00
C TYR A 57 -2.17 -5.83 -10.89
N GLY A 58 -1.03 -5.13 -10.73
CA GLY A 58 0.20 -5.43 -11.47
C GLY A 58 0.75 -6.82 -11.19
N THR A 59 0.78 -7.24 -9.93
CA THR A 59 1.22 -8.59 -9.52
C THR A 59 0.27 -9.68 -10.06
N GLY A 60 -1.04 -9.42 -10.09
CA GLY A 60 -2.02 -10.35 -10.66
C GLY A 60 -1.86 -10.55 -12.16
N LEU A 61 -1.61 -9.47 -12.90
CA LEU A 61 -1.40 -9.52 -14.35
C LEU A 61 -0.11 -10.25 -14.73
N SER A 62 0.99 -9.97 -14.03
CA SER A 62 2.28 -10.65 -14.28
C SER A 62 2.18 -12.16 -14.04
N ARG A 63 1.40 -12.58 -13.03
CA ARG A 63 1.16 -14.00 -12.76
C ARG A 63 0.28 -14.67 -13.83
N ALA A 64 -0.78 -13.99 -14.28
CA ALA A 64 -1.63 -14.49 -15.35
C ALA A 64 -0.89 -14.67 -16.67
N LEU A 65 0.07 -13.78 -16.98
CA LEU A 65 0.94 -13.91 -18.16
C LEU A 65 1.96 -15.05 -18.03
N ALA A 66 2.48 -15.30 -16.82
CA ALA A 66 3.42 -16.40 -16.57
C ALA A 66 2.75 -17.78 -16.61
N GLU A 67 1.45 -17.89 -16.28
CA GLU A 67 0.67 -19.13 -16.36
C GLU A 67 0.13 -19.39 -17.78
N ALA A 68 0.14 -18.39 -18.66
CA ALA A 68 -0.30 -18.47 -20.05
C ALA A 68 0.85 -18.71 -21.06
N SER A 69 2.09 -18.84 -20.59
CA SER A 69 3.30 -19.03 -21.40
C SER A 69 3.96 -20.38 -21.17
#